data_AF-A0A7X4IC60-F1
#
_entry.id   AF-A0A7X4IC60-F1
#
_cell.length_a   1.000
_cell.length_b   1.000
_cell.length_c   1.000
_cell.angle_alpha   90.00
_cell.angle_beta   90.00
_cell.angle_gamma   90.00
#
_symmetry.space_group_name_H-M   'P 1'
#
loop_
_entity.id
_entity.type
_entity.pdbx_description
1 polymer ?
#
loop_
_entity_poly.entity_id
_entity_poly.type
_entity_poly.pdbx_seq_one_letter_code
_entity_poly.pdbx_strand_id
1 'polypeptide(L)' 'MQLSVKDIADHANMIINGYAYTKDGDYIRVLNLNCLNNAAVIYKDEIVETNMDDIEIQIVLDYYNKNKEFMEEADAEVL' A
#
# COMPACT_ATOMS: atom_id res chain seq x y z
N MET A 1 9.11 15.77 -11.01
CA MET A 1 8.66 14.63 -11.83
C MET A 1 7.30 14.25 -11.29
N GLN A 2 6.24 14.42 -12.07
CA GLN A 2 4.89 14.06 -11.63
C GLN A 2 4.71 12.58 -11.98
N LEU A 3 4.66 11.72 -10.96
CA LEU A 3 4.34 10.30 -11.16
C LEU A 3 2.90 10.21 -11.66
N SER A 4 2.68 9.46 -12.74
CA SER A 4 1.32 9.18 -13.19
C SER A 4 0.69 8.10 -12.32
N VAL A 5 -0.65 8.08 -12.25
CA VAL A 5 -1.39 6.98 -11.59
C VAL A 5 -0.98 5.62 -12.16
N LYS A 6 -0.71 5.56 -13.47
CA LYS A 6 -0.23 4.35 -14.13
C LYS A 6 1.13 3.91 -13.59
N ASP A 7 2.08 4.83 -13.44
CA ASP A 7 3.40 4.48 -12.91
C ASP A 7 3.29 3.94 -11.48
N ILE A 8 2.45 4.55 -10.65
CA ILE A 8 2.22 4.06 -9.27
C ILE A 8 1.60 2.66 -9.31
N ALA A 9 0.58 2.45 -10.13
CA ALA A 9 -0.10 1.17 -10.24
C ALA A 9 0.82 0.06 -10.77
N ASP A 10 1.68 0.36 -11.74
CA ASP A 10 2.63 -0.59 -12.33
C ASP A 10 3.69 -1.06 -11.31
N HIS A 11 3.99 -0.27 -10.28
CA HIS A 11 4.97 -0.60 -9.23
C HIS A 11 4.35 -1.10 -7.92
N ALA A 12 3.02 -1.06 -7.78
CA ALA A 12 2.34 -1.52 -6.58
C ALA A 12 2.35 -3.05 -6.50
N ASN A 13 2.64 -3.61 -5.33
CA ASN A 13 2.52 -5.05 -5.09
C ASN A 13 1.05 -5.46 -5.03
N MET A 14 0.18 -4.58 -4.57
CA MET A 14 -1.24 -4.85 -4.39
C MET A 14 -2.05 -3.57 -4.58
N ILE A 15 -3.20 -3.65 -5.26
CA ILE A 15 -4.15 -2.54 -5.38
C ILE A 15 -5.54 -3.03 -4.96
N ILE A 16 -6.14 -2.39 -3.95
CA ILE A 16 -7.47 -2.73 -3.44
C ILE A 16 -8.29 -1.47 -3.26
N ASN A 17 -9.47 -1.43 -3.89
CA ASN A 17 -10.42 -0.32 -3.80
C ASN A 17 -9.78 1.07 -4.04
N GLY A 18 -8.83 1.15 -4.98
CA GLY A 18 -8.12 2.39 -5.29
C GLY A 18 -6.96 2.74 -4.36
N TYR A 19 -6.63 1.93 -3.37
CA TYR A 19 -5.39 2.06 -2.59
C TYR A 19 -4.30 1.18 -3.18
N ALA A 20 -3.17 1.78 -3.54
CA ALA A 20 -1.97 1.08 -3.97
C ALA A 20 -1.04 0.84 -2.78
N TYR A 21 -0.69 -0.42 -2.54
CA TYR A 21 0.22 -0.87 -1.49
C TYR A 21 1.54 -1.29 -2.13
N THR A 22 2.63 -0.68 -1.69
CA THR A 22 3.99 -0.94 -2.18
C THR A 22 4.89 -1.30 -1.02
N LYS A 23 5.57 -2.44 -1.10
CA LYS A 23 6.57 -2.87 -0.11
C LYS A 23 7.87 -2.12 -0.34
N ASP A 24 8.40 -1.51 0.71
CA ASP A 24 9.74 -0.91 0.75
C ASP A 24 10.47 -1.38 2.02
N GLY A 25 11.22 -2.46 1.89
CA GLY A 25 11.81 -3.17 3.03
C GLY A 25 10.73 -3.68 3.99
N ASP A 26 10.83 -3.30 5.26
CA ASP A 26 9.87 -3.64 6.32
C ASP A 26 8.64 -2.71 6.34
N TYR A 27 8.62 -1.67 5.50
CA TYR A 27 7.56 -0.69 5.44
C TYR A 27 6.62 -0.97 4.27
N ILE A 28 5.34 -0.68 4.45
CA ILE A 28 4.35 -0.69 3.38
C ILE A 28 3.88 0.73 3.15
N ARG A 29 4.14 1.25 1.95
CA ARG A 29 3.61 2.54 1.49
C ARG A 29 2.23 2.35 0.89
N VAL A 30 1.30 3.18 1.32
CA VAL A 30 -0.07 3.21 0.81
C VAL A 30 -0.33 4.56 0.16
N LEU A 31 -0.85 4.55 -1.06
CA LEU A 31 -1.29 5.75 -1.77
C LEU A 31 -2.71 5.58 -2.29
N ASN A 32 -3.58 6.56 -2.03
CA ASN A 32 -4.92 6.59 -2.58
C ASN A 32 -4.87 7.08 -4.05
N LEU A 33 -5.12 6.20 -5.01
CA LEU A 33 -5.10 6.53 -6.44
C LEU A 33 -6.22 7.50 -6.86
N ASN A 34 -7.27 7.63 -6.04
CA ASN A 34 -8.35 8.61 -6.25
C ASN A 34 -8.03 9.99 -5.64
N CYS A 35 -7.07 10.05 -4.71
CA CYS A 35 -6.59 11.29 -4.09
C CYS A 35 -5.10 11.14 -3.76
N LEU A 36 -4.21 11.47 -4.71
CA LEU A 36 -2.75 11.23 -4.58
C LEU A 36 -2.08 12.02 -3.45
N ASN A 37 -2.80 12.94 -2.80
CA ASN A 37 -2.32 13.59 -1.59
C ASN A 37 -2.52 12.73 -0.34
N ASN A 38 -3.40 11.74 -0.35
CA ASN A 38 -3.69 10.88 0.79
C ASN A 38 -2.75 9.68 0.77
N ALA A 39 -1.87 9.62 1.76
CA ALA A 39 -0.87 8.57 1.89
C ALA A 39 -0.76 8.08 3.33
N ALA A 40 -0.35 6.83 3.49
CA ALA A 40 -0.01 6.25 4.77
C ALA A 40 1.21 5.33 4.67
N VAL A 41 1.87 5.11 5.79
CA VAL A 41 2.96 4.14 5.94
C VAL A 41 2.60 3.18 7.06
N ILE A 42 2.67 1.88 6.76
CA ILE A 42 2.45 0.80 7.72
C ILE A 42 3.81 0.17 8.07
N TYR A 43 4.05 -0.07 9.35
CA TYR A 43 5.18 -0.84 9.86
C TYR A 43 4.68 -1.77 10.97
N LYS A 44 5.01 -3.07 10.88
CA LYS A 44 4.54 -4.10 11.83
C LYS A 44 3.03 -4.06 12.06
N ASP A 45 2.26 -3.98 10.97
CA ASP A 45 0.80 -3.93 10.99
C ASP A 45 0.19 -2.70 11.69
N GLU A 46 0.96 -1.63 11.90
CA GLU A 46 0.50 -0.37 12.48
C GLU A 46 0.80 0.81 11.56
N ILE A 47 -0.09 1.80 11.52
CA ILE A 47 0.12 3.04 10.77
C ILE A 47 1.08 3.93 11.56
N VAL A 48 2.23 4.23 10.99
CA VAL A 48 3.28 5.04 11.63
C VAL A 48 3.33 6.47 11.11
N GLU A 49 2.88 6.70 9.87
CA GLU A 49 2.79 8.02 9.26
C GLU A 49 1.56 8.09 8.36
N THR A 50 0.80 9.18 8.43
CA THR A 50 -0.38 9.39 7.57
C THR A 50 -0.85 10.84 7.62
N ASN A 51 -1.52 11.29 6.55
CA ASN A 51 -2.31 12.52 6.54
C ASN A 51 -3.81 12.27 6.29
N MET A 52 -4.21 11.00 6.30
CA MET A 52 -5.59 10.54 6.17
C MET A 52 -6.36 10.76 7.49
N ASP A 53 -7.69 10.81 7.41
CA ASP A 53 -8.55 10.84 8.60
C ASP A 53 -8.70 9.45 9.24
N ASP A 54 -9.24 9.40 10.46
CA ASP A 54 -9.38 8.16 11.25
C ASP A 54 -10.23 7.08 10.54
N ILE A 55 -11.19 7.47 9.69
CA ILE A 55 -12.03 6.52 8.95
C ILE A 55 -11.22 5.89 7.82
N GLU A 56 -10.50 6.72 7.06
CA GLU A 56 -9.66 6.26 5.95
C GLU A 56 -8.49 5.40 6.47
N ILE A 57 -7.88 5.77 7.60
CA ILE A 57 -6.86 4.97 8.30
C ILE A 57 -7.38 3.55 8.59
N GLN A 58 -8.60 3.44 9.16
CA GLN A 58 -9.20 2.13 9.47
C GLN A 58 -9.43 1.32 8.20
N ILE A 59 -9.92 1.93 7.12
CA ILE A 59 -10.17 1.26 5.84
C ILE A 59 -8.86 0.72 5.24
N VAL A 60 -7.82 1.55 5.21
CA VAL A 60 -6.49 1.18 4.68
C VAL A 60 -5.90 0.00 5.44
N LEU A 61 -5.97 0.05 6.77
CA LEU A 61 -5.41 -0.99 7.62
C LEU A 61 -6.21 -2.30 7.55
N ASP A 62 -7.54 -2.21 7.46
CA ASP A 62 -8.43 -3.35 7.24
C ASP A 62 -8.11 -4.08 5.93
N TYR A 63 -7.94 -3.33 4.83
CA TYR A 63 -7.58 -3.91 3.55
C TYR A 63 -6.20 -4.56 3.58
N TYR A 64 -5.20 -3.89 4.17
CA TYR A 64 -3.87 -4.46 4.30
C TYR A 64 -3.90 -5.77 5.10
N ASN A 65 -4.47 -5.77 6.31
CA ASN A 65 -4.47 -6.95 7.17
C ASN A 65 -5.22 -8.15 6.58
N LYS A 66 -6.27 -7.92 5.79
CA LYS A 66 -7.04 -8.98 5.12
C LYS A 66 -6.35 -9.56 3.88
N ASN A 67 -5.34 -8.89 3.33
CA ASN A 67 -4.80 -9.21 2.00
C ASN A 67 -3.26 -9.19 1.93
N LYS A 68 -2.54 -8.93 3.03
CA LYS A 68 -1.07 -8.80 3.04
C LYS A 68 -0.33 -10.05 2.57
N GLU A 69 -0.96 -11.21 2.60
CA GLU A 69 -0.48 -12.46 1.99
C GLU A 69 -0.18 -12.32 0.48
N PHE A 70 -0.89 -11.45 -0.24
CA PHE A 70 -0.64 -11.19 -1.67
C PHE A 70 0.53 -10.23 -1.91
N MET A 71 1.12 -9.67 -0.85
CA MET A 71 2.31 -8.80 -0.93
C MET A 71 3.62 -9.55 -0.71
N GLU A 72 3.57 -10.81 -0.28
CA GLU A 72 4.74 -11.67 -0.17
C GLU A 72 5.18 -12.10 -1.57
N GLU A 73 6.47 -11.95 -1.87
CA GLU A 73 6.99 -12.51 -3.11
C GLU A 73 6.83 -14.02 -3.01
N ALA A 74 6.20 -14.65 -4.01
CA ALA A 74 6.32 -16.08 -4.15
C ALA A 74 7.82 -16.37 -4.23
N ASP A 75 8.36 -17.10 -3.26
CA ASP A 75 9.72 -17.65 -3.33
C ASP A 75 9.79 -18.51 -4.59
N ALA A 76 10.13 -17.88 -5.71
CA ALA A 76 10.48 -18.58 -6.93
C ALA A 76 11.86 -19.18 -6.68
N GLU A 77 11.89 -20.31 -5.97
CA GLU A 77 13.01 -21.23 -6.07
C GLU A 77 13.14 -21.57 -7.55
N VAL A 78 14.12 -20.93 -8.20
CA VAL A 78 14.64 -21.36 -9.49
C VAL A 78 15.29 -22.72 -9.24
N LEU A 79 14.52 -23.79 -9.44
CA LEU A 79 15.01 -25.17 -9.53
C LEU A 79 15.96 -25.33 -10.72
#